data_AF-A0A5R9IIZ2-F1
#
_entry.id   AF-A0A5R9IIZ2-F1
#
_cell.length_a   1.000
_cell.length_b   1.000
_cell.length_c   1.000
_cell.angle_alpha   90.00
_cell.angle_beta   90.00
_cell.angle_gamma   90.00
#
_symmetry.space_group_name_H-M   'P 1'
#
loop_
_entity.id
_entity.type
_entity.pdbx_description
1 polymer ?
#
loop_
_entity_poly.entity_id
_entity_poly.type
_entity_poly.pdbx_seq_one_letter_code
_entity_poly.pdbx_strand_id
1 'polypeptide(L)'
;MFEWFRRRKQPYERRQILNDGIGFAMEFGRNWLKPIQSRLEKLYPHLTNEELDTFNQSCQEAMFFGHSLVYNFAEGENKLMDFEVFTNRILEKHPWFSESKLKRLYSQSCYYTYKDFGPLEKIKRD
;
A
#
# COMPACT_ATOMS: atom_id res chain seq x y z
N MET A 1 -0.30 15.25 -21.15
CA MET A 1 -0.63 14.03 -20.38
C MET A 1 0.27 14.01 -19.15
N PHE A 2 -0.09 14.37 -17.93
CA PHE A 2 -1.27 14.92 -17.25
C PHE A 2 -0.72 15.72 -16.04
N GLU A 3 -1.48 16.64 -15.47
CA GLU A 3 -1.11 17.60 -14.41
C GLU A 3 -0.71 17.00 -13.02
N TRP A 4 0.00 15.88 -12.99
CA TRP A 4 0.31 15.11 -11.77
C TRP A 4 1.49 15.64 -10.96
N PHE A 5 2.23 16.63 -11.48
CA PHE A 5 3.39 17.26 -10.82
C PHE A 5 3.09 18.64 -10.23
N ARG A 6 1.83 18.93 -9.88
CA ARG A 6 1.58 20.11 -9.02
C ARG A 6 1.97 19.75 -7.59
N ARG A 7 3.00 20.46 -7.10
CA ARG A 7 3.33 20.53 -5.67
C ARG A 7 2.05 20.73 -4.87
N ARG A 8 1.89 19.96 -3.79
CA ARG A 8 0.77 20.13 -2.88
C ARG A 8 0.91 21.48 -2.18
N LYS A 9 -0.22 22.14 -1.92
CA LYS A 9 -0.25 23.39 -1.16
C LYS A 9 -0.27 23.06 0.33
N GLN A 10 0.45 23.86 1.11
CA GLN A 10 0.34 23.83 2.57
C GLN A 10 -1.06 24.34 3.01
N PRO A 11 -1.57 23.88 4.17
CA PRO A 11 -0.99 22.89 5.06
C PRO A 11 -1.08 21.46 4.51
N TYR A 12 -0.06 20.64 4.73
CA TYR A 12 -0.10 19.23 4.32
C TYR A 12 -0.90 18.38 5.30
N GLU A 13 -1.84 17.61 4.78
CA GLU A 13 -2.55 16.61 5.58
C GLU A 13 -1.75 15.30 5.62
N ARG A 14 -1.43 14.82 6.83
CA ARG A 14 -0.70 13.56 7.04
C ARG A 14 -1.32 12.38 6.28
N ARG A 15 -2.66 12.30 6.28
CA ARG A 15 -3.41 11.26 5.57
C ARG A 15 -3.15 11.30 4.05
N GLN A 16 -3.08 12.50 3.47
CA GLN A 16 -2.81 12.66 2.05
C GLN A 16 -1.37 12.23 1.71
N ILE A 17 -0.39 12.66 2.51
CA ILE A 17 1.02 12.28 2.32
C ILE A 17 1.18 10.76 2.33
N LEU A 18 0.55 10.08 3.30
CA LEU A 18 0.60 8.62 3.39
C LEU A 18 -0.08 7.91 2.21
N ASN A 19 -1.20 8.43 1.71
CA ASN A 19 -1.88 7.84 0.55
C ASN A 19 -1.11 8.04 -0.76
N ASP A 20 -0.46 9.19 -0.91
CA ASP A 20 0.44 9.44 -2.04
C ASP A 20 1.69 8.55 -1.91
N GLY A 21 2.29 8.49 -0.71
CA GLY A 21 3.46 7.68 -0.37
C GLY A 21 3.27 6.18 -0.60
N ILE A 22 2.19 5.57 -0.08
CA ILE A 22 1.89 4.15 -0.32
C ILE A 22 1.61 3.89 -1.80
N GLY A 23 1.08 4.89 -2.51
CA GLY A 23 0.92 4.86 -3.96
C GLY A 23 2.25 4.65 -4.67
N PHE A 24 3.29 5.38 -4.27
CA PHE A 24 4.66 5.26 -4.78
C PHE A 24 5.32 3.94 -4.36
N ALA A 25 5.08 3.48 -3.14
CA ALA A 25 5.62 2.22 -2.64
C ALA A 25 5.11 1.02 -3.45
N MET A 26 3.84 1.05 -3.88
CA MET A 26 3.19 0.02 -4.68
C MET A 26 3.44 0.15 -6.20
N GLU A 27 4.33 1.03 -6.67
CA GLU A 27 4.60 1.20 -8.11
C GLU A 27 5.42 0.05 -8.70
N PHE A 28 4.97 -0.47 -9.84
CA PHE A 28 5.70 -1.45 -10.65
C PHE A 28 6.64 -0.79 -11.67
N GLY A 29 7.47 -1.61 -12.32
CA GLY A 29 8.34 -1.20 -13.42
C GLY A 29 9.60 -0.48 -12.94
N ARG A 30 9.95 0.66 -13.54
CA ARG A 30 11.20 1.39 -13.26
C ARG A 30 11.32 1.90 -11.82
N ASN A 31 10.22 1.88 -11.06
CA ASN A 31 10.11 2.35 -9.69
C ASN A 31 9.88 1.22 -8.68
N TRP A 32 9.90 -0.03 -9.13
CA TRP A 32 9.76 -1.20 -8.28
C TRP A 32 10.82 -1.21 -7.18
N LEU A 33 10.39 -1.34 -5.92
CA LEU A 33 11.21 -1.34 -4.70
C LEU A 33 12.11 -0.11 -4.50
N LYS A 34 11.88 0.98 -5.23
CA LYS A 34 12.64 2.21 -5.01
C LYS A 34 12.17 2.93 -3.74
N PRO A 35 13.06 3.61 -3.02
CA PRO A 35 12.69 4.51 -1.92
C PRO A 35 11.68 5.57 -2.38
N ILE A 36 10.68 5.91 -1.55
CA ILE A 36 9.62 6.87 -1.92
C ILE A 36 10.04 8.33 -1.71
N GLN A 37 11.08 8.58 -0.91
CA GLN A 37 11.47 9.90 -0.42
C GLN A 37 11.61 10.91 -1.57
N SER A 38 12.39 10.60 -2.61
CA SER A 38 12.60 11.52 -3.75
C SER A 38 11.32 11.84 -4.54
N ARG A 39 10.34 10.94 -4.55
CA ARG A 39 9.03 11.17 -5.21
C ARG A 39 8.12 11.97 -4.30
N LEU A 40 8.17 11.70 -3.00
CA LEU A 40 7.40 12.39 -1.99
C LEU A 40 7.88 13.84 -1.80
N GLU A 41 9.18 14.08 -1.78
CA GLU A 41 9.81 15.41 -1.72
C GLU A 41 9.40 16.29 -2.91
N LYS A 42 9.36 15.72 -4.13
CA LYS A 42 8.89 16.46 -5.31
C LYS A 42 7.44 16.95 -5.17
N LEU A 43 6.61 16.17 -4.47
CA LEU A 43 5.20 16.48 -4.25
C LEU A 43 4.98 17.38 -3.03
N TYR A 44 5.83 17.24 -2.01
CA TYR A 44 5.80 17.89 -0.71
C TYR A 44 7.18 18.50 -0.36
N PRO A 45 7.60 19.57 -1.06
CA PRO A 45 8.97 20.11 -0.97
C PRO A 45 9.37 20.72 0.38
N HIS A 46 8.43 20.84 1.32
CA HIS A 46 8.70 21.35 2.66
C HIS A 46 8.87 20.27 3.71
N LEU A 47 8.77 18.98 3.34
CA LEU A 47 9.09 17.89 4.27
C LEU A 47 10.59 17.81 4.48
N THR A 48 10.99 17.62 5.73
CA THR A 48 12.38 17.32 6.08
C THR A 48 12.73 15.86 5.73
N ASN A 49 14.02 15.54 5.70
CA ASN A 49 14.47 14.16 5.48
C ASN A 49 13.92 13.20 6.54
N GLU A 50 13.85 13.62 7.80
CA GLU A 50 13.31 12.82 8.90
C GLU A 50 11.81 12.53 8.71
N GLU A 51 11.05 13.52 8.24
CA GLU A 51 9.63 13.33 7.90
C GLU A 51 9.47 12.38 6.71
N LEU A 52 10.27 12.56 5.65
CA LEU A 52 10.28 11.68 4.48
C LEU A 52 10.57 10.22 4.86
N ASP A 53 11.53 9.99 5.76
CA ASP A 53 11.87 8.66 6.27
C ASP A 53 10.75 8.08 7.12
N THR A 54 10.12 8.89 7.97
CA THR A 54 8.94 8.50 8.76
C THR A 54 7.79 8.04 7.87
N PHE A 55 7.51 8.77 6.78
CA PHE A 55 6.49 8.38 5.81
C PHE A 55 6.87 7.13 5.03
N ASN A 56 8.13 6.99 4.63
CA ASN A 56 8.61 5.78 3.98
C ASN A 56 8.44 4.56 4.88
N GLN A 57 8.89 4.64 6.13
CA GLN A 57 8.75 3.56 7.10
C GLN A 57 7.28 3.17 7.29
N SER A 58 6.38 4.14 7.49
CA SER A 58 4.95 3.90 7.62
C SER A 58 4.36 3.17 6.39
N CYS A 59 4.83 3.49 5.19
CA CYS A 59 4.38 2.84 3.96
C CYS A 59 4.92 1.41 3.83
N GLN A 60 6.20 1.19 4.15
CA GLN A 60 6.81 -0.14 4.11
C GLN A 60 6.17 -1.09 5.14
N GLU A 61 5.93 -0.61 6.35
CA GLU A 61 5.24 -1.38 7.39
C GLU A 61 3.84 -1.80 6.94
N ALA A 62 3.07 -0.88 6.33
CA ALA A 62 1.74 -1.19 5.81
C ALA A 62 1.76 -2.19 4.65
N MET A 63 2.72 -2.07 3.72
CA MET A 63 2.88 -3.05 2.63
C MET A 63 3.23 -4.43 3.18
N PHE A 64 4.24 -4.49 4.06
CA PHE A 64 4.67 -5.74 4.68
C PHE A 64 3.53 -6.41 5.43
N PHE A 65 2.79 -5.65 6.23
CA PHE A 65 1.63 -6.15 6.96
C PHE A 65 0.55 -6.68 6.01
N GLY A 66 0.17 -5.93 4.97
CA GLY A 66 -0.85 -6.36 4.02
C GLY A 66 -0.45 -7.57 3.19
N HIS A 67 0.81 -7.72 2.80
CA HIS A 67 1.27 -8.92 2.11
C HIS A 67 1.30 -10.12 3.04
N SER A 68 1.84 -9.96 4.26
CA SER A 68 1.90 -11.02 5.26
C SER A 68 0.52 -11.53 5.66
N LEU A 69 -0.48 -10.64 5.77
CA LEU A 69 -1.85 -11.02 6.10
C LEU A 69 -2.43 -12.02 5.10
N VAL A 70 -2.33 -11.71 3.79
CA VAL A 70 -2.90 -12.57 2.75
C VAL A 70 -2.08 -13.85 2.60
N TYR A 71 -0.75 -13.75 2.67
CA TYR A 71 0.15 -14.90 2.56
C TYR A 71 -0.09 -15.91 3.67
N ASN A 72 -0.05 -15.47 4.94
CA ASN A 72 -0.23 -16.36 6.09
C ASN A 72 -1.63 -16.97 6.13
N PHE A 73 -2.64 -16.23 5.67
CA PHE A 73 -4.00 -16.77 5.56
C PHE A 73 -4.08 -17.86 4.48
N ALA A 74 -3.46 -17.65 3.33
CA ALA A 74 -3.43 -18.67 2.27
C ALA A 74 -2.64 -19.91 2.67
N GLU A 75 -1.54 -19.75 3.40
CA GLU A 75 -0.74 -20.85 3.93
C GLU A 75 -1.56 -21.74 4.89
N GLY A 76 -2.37 -21.13 5.78
CA GLY A 76 -3.18 -21.86 6.74
C GLY A 76 -4.48 -22.43 6.18
N GLU A 77 -5.11 -21.74 5.24
CA GLU A 77 -6.49 -22.04 4.79
C GLU A 77 -6.58 -22.57 3.35
N ASN A 78 -5.46 -22.59 2.61
CA ASN A 78 -5.40 -22.91 1.17
C ASN A 78 -6.39 -22.10 0.31
N LYS A 79 -6.70 -20.87 0.73
CA LYS A 79 -7.63 -19.94 0.06
C LYS A 79 -7.19 -18.49 0.24
N LEU A 80 -7.63 -17.61 -0.65
CA LEU A 80 -7.35 -16.17 -0.50
C LEU A 80 -8.25 -15.54 0.56
N MET A 81 -7.70 -14.62 1.36
CA MET A 81 -8.44 -13.83 2.35
C MET A 81 -9.51 -12.98 1.65
N ASP A 82 -10.70 -12.83 2.24
CA ASP A 82 -11.72 -11.91 1.70
C ASP A 82 -11.29 -10.43 1.84
N PHE A 83 -11.69 -9.60 0.87
CA PHE A 83 -11.31 -8.19 0.83
C PHE A 83 -11.85 -7.36 2.01
N GLU A 84 -13.05 -7.68 2.52
CA GLU A 84 -13.63 -6.98 3.67
C GLU A 84 -12.84 -7.31 4.95
N VAL A 85 -12.52 -8.59 5.15
CA VAL A 85 -11.67 -9.03 6.26
C VAL A 85 -10.30 -8.37 6.19
N PHE A 86 -9.68 -8.37 5.00
CA PHE A 86 -8.42 -7.67 4.76
C PHE A 86 -8.52 -6.18 5.11
N THR A 87 -9.56 -5.51 4.61
CA THR A 87 -9.78 -4.07 4.82
C THR A 87 -9.91 -3.74 6.30
N ASN A 88 -10.70 -4.50 7.05
CA ASN A 88 -10.89 -4.30 8.48
C ASN A 88 -9.57 -4.42 9.24
N ARG A 89 -8.76 -5.45 8.93
CA ARG A 89 -7.44 -5.65 9.55
C ARG A 89 -6.44 -4.55 9.21
N ILE A 90 -6.42 -4.08 7.95
CA ILE A 90 -5.55 -2.97 7.57
C ILE A 90 -5.97 -1.68 8.27
N LEU A 91 -7.26 -1.35 8.30
CA LEU A 91 -7.74 -0.09 8.87
C LEU A 91 -7.62 -0.05 10.39
N GLU A 92 -7.65 -1.20 11.07
CA GLU A 92 -7.36 -1.32 12.50
C GLU A 92 -5.94 -0.82 12.84
N LYS A 93 -4.95 -1.18 12.01
CA LYS A 93 -3.53 -0.81 12.23
C LYS A 93 -3.09 0.47 11.50
N HIS A 94 -3.71 0.75 10.36
CA HIS A 94 -3.34 1.82 9.44
C HIS A 94 -4.61 2.57 8.97
N PRO A 95 -5.27 3.34 9.86
CA PRO A 95 -6.58 3.97 9.59
C PRO A 95 -6.53 5.08 8.51
N TRP A 96 -5.33 5.46 8.09
CA TRP A 96 -5.12 6.52 7.11
C TRP A 96 -5.39 6.09 5.67
N PHE A 97 -5.49 4.79 5.38
CA PHE A 97 -5.73 4.31 4.01
C PHE A 97 -6.98 4.94 3.37
N SER A 98 -6.92 5.14 2.06
CA SER A 98 -8.10 5.33 1.23
C SER A 98 -8.51 4.01 0.59
N GLU A 99 -9.78 3.90 0.24
CA GLU A 99 -10.36 2.71 -0.39
C GLU A 99 -9.60 2.31 -1.67
N SER A 100 -9.20 3.30 -2.48
CA SER A 100 -8.42 3.05 -3.70
C SER A 100 -7.07 2.39 -3.42
N LYS A 101 -6.38 2.77 -2.33
CA LYS A 101 -5.09 2.20 -1.95
C LYS A 101 -5.26 0.83 -1.31
N LEU A 102 -6.34 0.61 -0.56
CA LEU A 102 -6.69 -0.71 -0.01
C LEU A 102 -6.90 -1.74 -1.13
N LYS A 103 -7.74 -1.42 -2.12
CA LYS A 103 -8.01 -2.31 -3.26
C LYS A 103 -6.73 -2.66 -4.02
N ARG A 104 -5.84 -1.68 -4.21
CA ARG A 104 -4.56 -1.88 -4.88
C ARG A 104 -3.61 -2.75 -4.07
N LEU A 105 -3.46 -2.48 -2.76
CA LEU A 105 -2.61 -3.28 -1.88
C LEU A 105 -3.10 -4.73 -1.83
N TYR A 106 -4.40 -4.94 -1.62
CA TYR A 106 -5.01 -6.26 -1.62
C TYR A 106 -4.74 -7.02 -2.92
N SER A 107 -4.97 -6.38 -4.06
CA SER A 107 -4.74 -6.99 -5.38
C SER A 107 -3.27 -7.41 -5.57
N GLN A 108 -2.32 -6.59 -5.11
CA GLN A 108 -0.90 -6.94 -5.13
C GLN A 108 -0.57 -8.09 -4.17
N SER A 109 -1.12 -8.08 -2.96
CA SER A 109 -0.96 -9.18 -2.00
C SER A 109 -1.46 -10.51 -2.57
N CYS A 110 -2.66 -10.52 -3.16
CA CYS A 110 -3.22 -11.72 -3.80
C CYS A 110 -2.36 -12.18 -4.97
N TYR A 111 -1.88 -11.26 -5.81
CA TYR A 111 -1.01 -11.60 -6.94
C TYR A 111 0.27 -12.31 -6.50
N TYR A 112 0.97 -11.77 -5.50
CA TYR A 112 2.19 -12.39 -4.99
C TYR A 112 1.92 -13.73 -4.30
N THR A 113 0.86 -13.80 -3.50
CA THR A 113 0.45 -15.06 -2.85
C THR A 113 0.12 -16.13 -3.90
N TYR A 114 -0.68 -15.78 -4.92
CA TYR A 114 -1.01 -16.71 -6.01
C TYR A 114 0.23 -17.18 -6.78
N LYS A 115 1.21 -16.29 -6.99
CA LYS A 115 2.45 -16.64 -7.70
C LYS A 115 3.25 -17.72 -6.96
N ASP A 116 3.19 -17.73 -5.64
CA ASP A 116 3.94 -18.68 -4.80
C ASP A 116 3.17 -19.99 -4.57
N PHE A 117 1.85 -19.92 -4.33
CA PHE A 117 1.03 -21.10 -4.03
C PHE A 117 0.38 -21.77 -5.26
N GLY A 118 0.28 -21.07 -6.40
CA GLY A 118 -0.50 -21.53 -7.55
C GLY A 118 -2.01 -21.36 -7.37
N PRO A 119 -2.85 -22.17 -8.05
CA PRO A 119 -4.31 -22.05 -7.98
C PRO A 119 -4.86 -22.31 -6.57
N LEU A 120 -5.19 -21.24 -5.86
CA LEU A 120 -5.92 -21.26 -4.59
C LEU A 120 -7.43 -21.25 -4.83
N GLU A 121 -8.20 -21.87 -3.92
CA GLU A 121 -9.66 -21.78 -3.97
C GLU A 121 -10.10 -20.31 -3.77
N LYS A 122 -10.96 -19.83 -4.65
CA LYS A 122 -11.62 -18.52 -4.47
C LYS A 122 -12.73 -18.70 -3.45
N ILE A 123 -12.83 -17.79 -2.49
CA ILE A 123 -14.02 -17.70 -1.62
C ILE A 123 -15.24 -17.54 -2.53
N LYS A 124 -16.13 -18.54 -2.52
CA LYS A 124 -17.47 -18.40 -3.09
C LYS A 124 -18.21 -17.43 -2.18
N ARG A 125 -18.69 -16.33 -2.76
CA ARG A 125 -19.69 -15.49 -2.10
C ARG A 125 -21.01 -16.22 -2.25
N ASP A 126 -21.52 -16.74 -1.14
CA ASP A 126 -22.89 -17.27 -1.05
C ASP A 126 -23.93 -16.15 -1.18
#